data_AF-A0A497EES0-F1
#
_entry.id   AF-A0A497EES0-F1
#
_cell.length_a   1.000
_cell.length_b   1.000
_cell.length_c   1.000
_cell.angle_alpha   90.00
_cell.angle_beta   90.00
_cell.angle_gamma   90.00
#
_symmetry.space_group_name_H-M   'P 1'
#
loop_
_entity.id
_entity.type
_entity.pdbx_description
1 polymer ?
#
loop_
_entity_poly.entity_id
_entity_poly.type
_entity_poly.pdbx_seq_one_letter_code
_entity_poly.pdbx_strand_id
1 'polypeptide(L)'
;MSRFIEVILYFFSQPPQKESLMNRNRWIIAVLIFSVLAIGFADVATAKKKKADGKALFVENCKSCHAEGSDNGEYTPMTLIQDQWERFFDEKYEATHAEVLDPNNDNTPVTEVISEKDLEAIKKFAIKGAADSEHPMTCG
;
A
#
# COMPACT_ATOMS: atom_id res chain seq x y z
N MET A 1 -23.99 53.25 70.03
CA MET A 1 -23.43 53.40 68.66
C MET A 1 -22.42 52.28 68.41
N SER A 2 -22.78 51.00 68.37
CA SER A 2 -23.69 50.24 67.49
C SER A 2 -23.26 50.09 66.02
N ARG A 3 -22.06 50.52 65.60
CA ARG A 3 -21.59 50.28 64.21
C ARG A 3 -20.11 49.88 64.04
N PHE A 4 -19.30 49.89 65.10
CA PHE A 4 -17.87 49.55 64.99
C PHE A 4 -17.56 48.06 65.20
N ILE A 5 -18.48 47.28 65.78
CA ILE A 5 -18.21 45.87 66.12
C ILE A 5 -18.67 44.91 65.01
N GLU A 6 -19.61 45.29 64.15
CA GLU A 6 -20.08 44.41 63.05
C GLU A 6 -19.13 44.34 61.84
N VAL A 7 -18.26 45.33 61.62
CA VAL A 7 -17.34 45.32 60.47
C VAL A 7 -16.18 44.33 60.67
N ILE A 8 -15.80 44.05 61.93
CA ILE A 8 -14.68 43.17 62.26
C ILE A 8 -15.06 41.68 62.12
N LEU A 9 -16.34 41.32 62.29
CA LEU A 9 -16.80 39.94 62.14
C LEU A 9 -17.08 39.55 60.68
N TYR A 10 -17.31 40.51 59.78
CA TYR A 10 -17.49 40.22 58.35
C TYR A 10 -16.18 39.93 57.60
N PHE A 11 -15.04 40.45 58.08
CA PHE A 11 -13.76 40.24 57.41
C PHE A 11 -13.05 38.91 57.76
N PHE A 12 -13.46 38.22 58.83
CA PHE A 12 -12.82 36.98 59.29
C PHE A 12 -13.54 35.68 58.86
N SER A 13 -14.57 35.77 58.00
CA SER A 13 -15.28 34.61 57.48
C SER A 13 -15.35 34.59 55.95
N GLN A 14 -14.19 34.56 55.28
CA GLN A 14 -14.13 34.04 53.91
C GLN A 14 -13.33 32.73 53.91
N PRO A 15 -13.97 31.57 53.62
CA PRO A 15 -13.24 30.32 53.45
C PRO A 15 -12.35 30.38 52.19
N PRO A 16 -11.21 29.68 52.18
CA PRO A 16 -10.27 29.71 51.07
C PRO A 16 -10.92 29.17 49.78
N GLN A 17 -10.74 29.96 48.71
CA GLN A 17 -10.88 29.69 47.28
C GLN A 17 -11.09 28.19 46.93
N LYS A 18 -12.35 27.80 46.71
CA LYS A 18 -12.74 26.49 46.14
C LYS A 18 -12.53 26.43 44.61
N GLU A 19 -11.36 26.83 44.13
CA GLU A 19 -11.05 26.99 42.69
C GLU A 19 -10.00 25.99 42.18
N SER A 20 -9.69 24.91 42.92
CA SER A 20 -8.55 24.04 42.58
C SER A 20 -8.88 22.63 42.08
N LEU A 21 -10.14 22.21 42.07
CA LEU A 21 -10.51 20.83 41.70
C LEU A 21 -11.15 20.70 40.30
N MET A 22 -11.98 21.66 39.89
CA MET A 22 -12.69 21.57 38.59
C MET A 22 -11.79 21.92 37.39
N ASN A 23 -10.78 22.79 37.56
CA ASN A 23 -9.80 23.10 36.52
C ASN A 23 -8.84 21.94 36.27
N ARG A 24 -8.37 21.26 37.32
CA ARG A 24 -7.39 20.18 37.18
C ARG A 24 -7.96 18.99 36.41
N ASN A 25 -9.22 18.62 36.66
CA ASN A 25 -9.89 17.55 35.91
C ASN A 25 -10.23 17.96 34.47
N ARG A 26 -10.59 19.24 34.23
CA ARG A 26 -10.78 19.76 32.86
C ARG A 26 -9.49 19.75 32.05
N TRP A 27 -8.36 20.09 32.68
CA TRP A 27 -7.04 20.00 32.06
C TRP A 27 -6.63 18.56 31.78
N ILE A 28 -6.88 17.63 32.71
CA ILE A 28 -6.61 16.20 32.51
C ILE A 28 -7.47 15.63 31.37
N ILE A 29 -8.76 15.96 31.33
CA ILE A 29 -9.67 15.51 30.26
C ILE A 29 -9.28 16.13 28.92
N ALA A 30 -8.90 17.41 28.88
CA ALA A 30 -8.43 18.06 27.66
C ALA A 30 -7.13 17.44 27.14
N VAL A 31 -6.17 17.12 28.02
CA VAL A 31 -4.92 16.41 27.66
C VAL A 31 -5.22 15.00 27.17
N LEU A 32 -6.14 14.27 27.80
CA LEU A 32 -6.55 12.94 27.38
C LEU A 32 -7.22 12.96 25.99
N ILE A 33 -8.15 13.88 25.74
CA ILE A 33 -8.81 14.02 24.44
C ILE A 33 -7.81 14.42 23.35
N PHE A 34 -6.88 15.32 23.64
CA PHE A 34 -5.83 15.72 22.69
C PHE A 34 -4.85 14.57 22.40
N SER A 35 -4.54 13.75 23.41
CA SER A 35 -3.69 12.55 23.23
C SER A 35 -4.36 11.45 22.39
N VAL A 36 -5.68 11.27 22.51
CA VAL A 36 -6.43 10.32 21.67
C VAL A 36 -6.56 10.84 20.23
N LEU A 37 -6.68 12.16 20.04
CA LEU A 37 -6.77 12.78 18.71
C LEU A 37 -5.43 12.72 17.94
N ALA A 38 -4.29 12.75 18.65
CA ALA A 38 -2.96 12.64 18.05
C ALA A 38 -2.62 11.22 17.52
N ILE A 39 -3.38 10.20 17.91
CA ILE A 39 -3.18 8.80 17.47
C ILE A 39 -3.93 8.52 16.15
N GLY A 40 -4.80 9.43 15.70
CA GLY A 40 -5.69 9.22 14.55
C GLY A 40 -5.10 9.46 13.15
N PHE A 41 -3.81 9.79 13.01
CA PHE A 41 -3.19 10.13 11.71
C PHE A 41 -1.92 9.33 11.39
N ALA A 42 -1.84 8.06 11.80
CA ALA A 42 -0.73 7.18 11.41
C ALA A 42 -0.92 6.47 10.06
N ASP A 43 -1.90 6.86 9.23
CA ASP A 43 -2.16 6.22 7.93
C ASP A 43 -2.29 7.24 6.76
N VAL A 44 -1.42 8.26 6.75
CA VAL A 44 -1.21 9.10 5.56
C VAL A 44 0.08 8.68 4.86
N ALA A 45 0.16 7.41 4.45
CA ALA A 45 1.16 6.94 3.50
C ALA A 45 0.80 5.60 2.82
N THR A 46 -0.46 5.23 2.68
CA THR A 46 -0.79 4.33 1.56
C THR A 46 -1.07 5.23 0.37
N ALA A 47 -0.01 5.59 -0.35
CA ALA A 47 -0.13 5.69 -1.80
C ALA A 47 -0.99 4.51 -2.20
N LYS A 48 -2.18 4.76 -2.74
CA LYS A 48 -3.11 3.77 -3.28
C LYS A 48 -2.23 2.70 -3.91
N LYS A 49 -2.00 1.56 -3.24
CA LYS A 49 -1.12 0.51 -3.73
C LYS A 49 -1.94 -0.10 -4.85
N LYS A 50 -1.95 0.57 -6.01
CA LYS A 50 -2.68 0.18 -7.20
C LYS A 50 -2.34 -1.30 -7.32
N LYS A 51 -3.37 -2.17 -7.29
CA LYS A 51 -3.15 -3.58 -7.62
C LYS A 51 -2.29 -3.55 -8.87
N ALA A 52 -1.10 -4.15 -8.79
CA ALA A 52 -0.19 -4.16 -9.92
C ALA A 52 -0.98 -4.77 -11.06
N ASP A 53 -1.20 -3.96 -12.10
CA ASP A 53 -2.08 -4.34 -13.19
C ASP A 53 -1.29 -5.34 -14.04
N GLY A 54 -1.57 -6.64 -13.85
CA GLY A 54 -0.82 -7.70 -14.50
C GLY A 54 -0.81 -7.58 -16.03
N LYS A 55 -1.85 -6.99 -16.62
CA LYS A 55 -1.87 -6.68 -18.06
C LYS A 55 -0.81 -5.65 -18.41
N ALA A 56 -0.81 -4.52 -17.70
CA ALA A 56 0.15 -3.45 -17.94
C ALA A 56 1.59 -3.95 -17.72
N LEU A 57 1.81 -4.71 -16.65
CA LEU A 57 3.11 -5.31 -16.36
C LEU A 57 3.57 -6.32 -17.43
N PHE A 58 2.67 -7.15 -17.95
CA PHE A 58 3.00 -8.08 -19.04
C PHE A 58 3.40 -7.33 -20.32
N VAL A 59 2.67 -6.26 -20.67
CA VAL A 59 3.00 -5.43 -21.83
C VAL A 59 4.34 -4.71 -21.63
N GLU A 60 4.59 -4.17 -20.45
CA GLU A 60 5.81 -3.44 -20.13
C GLU A 60 7.05 -4.36 -20.12
N ASN A 61 6.96 -5.50 -19.45
CA ASN A 61 8.12 -6.33 -19.15
C ASN A 61 8.31 -7.51 -20.11
N CYS A 62 7.24 -8.02 -20.75
CA CYS A 62 7.33 -9.20 -21.62
C CYS A 62 7.26 -8.81 -23.10
N LYS A 63 6.35 -7.90 -23.47
CA LYS A 63 6.15 -7.52 -24.88
C LYS A 63 7.27 -6.64 -25.44
N SER A 64 8.14 -6.07 -24.61
CA SER A 64 9.37 -5.39 -25.07
C SER A 64 10.27 -6.29 -25.91
N CYS A 65 10.31 -7.60 -25.61
CA CYS A 65 11.09 -8.59 -26.33
C CYS A 65 10.24 -9.64 -27.06
N HIS A 66 8.99 -9.87 -26.65
CA HIS A 66 8.08 -10.90 -27.18
C HIS A 66 6.85 -10.34 -27.92
N ALA A 67 7.02 -9.20 -28.59
CA ALA A 67 6.02 -8.62 -29.49
C ALA A 67 5.83 -9.44 -30.79
N GLU A 68 4.79 -9.10 -31.54
CA GLU A 68 4.55 -9.65 -32.87
C GLU A 68 5.76 -9.44 -33.78
N GLY A 69 6.21 -10.52 -34.41
CA GLY A 69 7.36 -10.51 -35.31
C GLY A 69 8.72 -10.32 -34.64
N SER A 70 8.81 -10.41 -33.31
CA SER A 70 10.12 -10.35 -32.63
C SER A 70 10.97 -11.60 -32.91
N ASP A 71 12.28 -11.42 -33.01
CA ASP A 71 13.24 -12.52 -33.22
C ASP A 71 13.24 -13.54 -32.07
N ASN A 72 12.78 -13.13 -30.88
CA ASN A 72 12.66 -13.98 -29.69
C ASN A 72 11.30 -14.72 -29.61
N GLY A 73 10.48 -14.61 -30.66
CA GLY A 73 9.15 -15.19 -30.73
C GLY A 73 8.09 -14.34 -30.02
N GLU A 74 6.90 -14.33 -30.60
CA GLU A 74 5.75 -13.66 -30.01
C GLU A 74 5.09 -14.52 -28.93
N TYR A 75 4.92 -13.95 -27.74
CA TYR A 75 4.15 -14.56 -26.67
C TYR A 75 3.01 -13.65 -26.24
N THR A 76 1.81 -14.21 -26.21
CA THR A 76 0.59 -13.62 -25.64
C THR A 76 0.03 -14.60 -24.61
N PRO A 77 -0.87 -14.19 -23.71
CA PRO A 77 -1.55 -15.14 -22.83
C PRO A 77 -2.13 -16.36 -23.59
N MET A 78 -2.60 -16.17 -24.82
CA MET A 78 -3.13 -17.24 -25.69
C MET A 78 -2.10 -18.23 -26.24
N THR A 79 -0.80 -17.98 -26.07
CA THR A 79 0.24 -18.85 -26.63
C THR A 79 0.29 -20.20 -25.93
N LEU A 80 -0.08 -20.26 -24.65
CA LEU A 80 0.00 -21.47 -23.81
C LEU A 80 -1.31 -21.71 -23.04
N ILE A 81 -1.52 -22.95 -22.60
CA ILE A 81 -2.60 -23.30 -21.66
C ILE A 81 -2.21 -22.95 -20.20
N GLN A 82 -3.18 -22.93 -19.29
CA GLN A 82 -2.99 -22.56 -17.88
C GLN A 82 -1.83 -23.34 -17.22
N ASP A 83 -1.84 -24.67 -17.30
CA ASP A 83 -0.81 -25.53 -16.70
C ASP A 83 0.59 -25.27 -17.28
N GLN A 84 0.67 -24.90 -18.56
CA GLN A 84 1.94 -24.56 -19.21
C GLN A 84 2.46 -23.20 -18.74
N TRP A 85 1.58 -22.22 -18.53
CA TRP A 85 1.95 -20.94 -17.93
C TRP A 85 2.41 -21.08 -16.48
N GLU A 86 1.70 -21.87 -15.68
CA GLU A 86 2.10 -22.17 -14.30
C GLU A 86 3.51 -22.74 -14.26
N ARG A 87 3.74 -23.79 -15.05
CA ARG A 87 5.07 -24.42 -15.16
C ARG A 87 6.14 -23.45 -15.66
N PHE A 88 5.81 -22.59 -16.61
CA PHE A 88 6.75 -21.60 -17.13
C PHE A 88 7.23 -20.68 -16.00
N PHE A 89 6.32 -20.05 -15.27
CA PHE A 89 6.69 -19.11 -14.21
C PHE A 89 7.37 -19.80 -13.02
N ASP A 90 6.99 -21.04 -12.70
CA ASP A 90 7.51 -21.73 -11.51
C ASP A 90 8.84 -22.46 -11.75
N GLU A 91 9.09 -22.96 -12.97
CA GLU A 91 10.26 -23.81 -13.26
C GLU A 91 11.19 -23.25 -14.33
N LYS A 92 10.70 -22.41 -15.25
CA LYS A 92 11.42 -22.06 -16.48
C LYS A 92 11.83 -20.60 -16.55
N TYR A 93 11.04 -19.68 -16.01
CA TYR A 93 11.26 -18.25 -16.13
C TYR A 93 12.68 -17.85 -15.73
N GLU A 94 13.12 -18.21 -14.53
CA GLU A 94 14.48 -17.88 -14.06
C GLU A 94 15.55 -18.55 -14.93
N ALA A 95 15.41 -19.84 -15.21
CA ALA A 95 16.39 -20.59 -16.01
C ALA A 95 16.56 -20.04 -17.44
N THR A 96 15.50 -19.48 -18.05
CA THR A 96 15.56 -18.94 -19.42
C THR A 96 15.80 -17.44 -19.46
N HIS A 97 15.70 -16.70 -18.34
CA HIS A 97 15.83 -15.24 -18.30
C HIS A 97 16.96 -14.72 -17.39
N ALA A 98 17.62 -15.56 -16.59
CA ALA A 98 18.67 -15.12 -15.66
C ALA A 98 19.85 -14.41 -16.34
N GLU A 99 20.19 -14.80 -17.58
CA GLU A 99 21.28 -14.19 -18.35
C GLU A 99 20.77 -13.19 -19.40
N VAL A 100 19.46 -12.94 -19.47
CA VAL A 100 18.86 -12.00 -20.42
C VAL A 100 18.88 -10.61 -19.81
N LEU A 101 19.45 -9.65 -20.53
CA LEU A 101 19.53 -8.25 -20.11
C LEU A 101 18.39 -7.45 -20.73
N ASP A 102 17.74 -6.60 -19.94
CA ASP A 102 16.70 -5.71 -20.44
C ASP A 102 17.31 -4.37 -20.93
N PRO A 103 17.33 -4.11 -22.25
CA PRO A 103 17.90 -2.87 -22.79
C PRO A 103 17.09 -1.62 -22.38
N ASN A 104 15.84 -1.76 -21.93
CA ASN A 104 15.01 -0.64 -21.46
C ASN A 104 15.25 -0.31 -19.98
N ASN A 105 15.96 -1.18 -19.24
CA ASN A 105 16.25 -1.04 -17.81
C ASN A 105 17.76 -1.14 -17.56
N ASP A 106 18.54 -0.29 -18.25
CA ASP A 106 20.00 -0.15 -18.10
C ASP A 106 20.80 -1.45 -18.32
N ASN A 107 20.27 -2.39 -19.11
CA ASN A 107 20.82 -3.74 -19.29
C ASN A 107 20.93 -4.53 -17.97
N THR A 108 20.01 -4.29 -17.04
CA THR A 108 19.85 -5.10 -15.82
C THR A 108 19.27 -6.48 -16.20
N PRO A 109 19.68 -7.58 -15.53
CA PRO A 109 19.05 -8.88 -15.76
C PRO A 109 17.52 -8.82 -15.58
N VAL A 110 16.78 -9.41 -16.51
CA VAL A 110 15.30 -9.37 -16.51
C VAL A 110 14.72 -9.91 -15.19
N THR A 111 15.37 -10.91 -14.59
CA THR A 111 15.01 -11.49 -13.30
C THR A 111 15.19 -10.54 -12.10
N GLU A 112 15.99 -9.48 -12.25
CA GLU A 112 16.20 -8.46 -11.22
C GLU A 112 15.33 -7.21 -11.44
N VAL A 113 14.93 -6.93 -12.69
CA VAL A 113 14.03 -5.83 -13.04
C VAL A 113 12.62 -6.08 -12.49
N ILE A 114 12.12 -7.30 -12.62
CA ILE A 114 10.76 -7.66 -12.23
C ILE A 114 10.74 -8.13 -10.78
N SER A 115 10.04 -7.38 -9.90
CA SER A 115 9.86 -7.82 -8.51
C SER A 115 9.02 -9.10 -8.43
N GLU A 116 9.25 -9.95 -7.42
CA GLU A 116 8.49 -11.20 -7.22
C GLU A 116 6.96 -10.97 -7.20
N LYS A 117 6.53 -9.84 -6.60
CA LYS A 117 5.11 -9.47 -6.56
C LYS A 117 4.55 -9.12 -7.95
N ASP A 118 5.34 -8.43 -8.76
CA ASP A 118 4.92 -8.06 -10.11
C ASP A 118 4.95 -9.28 -11.03
N LEU A 119 5.94 -10.16 -10.89
CA LEU A 119 6.00 -11.45 -11.57
C LEU A 119 4.77 -12.30 -11.26
N GLU A 120 4.35 -12.36 -10.00
CA GLU A 120 3.12 -13.05 -9.60
C GLU A 120 1.85 -12.40 -10.18
N ALA A 121 1.83 -11.07 -10.37
CA ALA A 121 0.72 -10.39 -11.03
C ALA A 121 0.67 -10.68 -12.54
N ILE A 122 1.84 -10.75 -13.18
CA ILE A 122 2.01 -11.15 -14.58
C ILE A 122 1.56 -12.61 -14.77
N LYS A 123 2.01 -13.53 -13.90
CA LYS A 123 1.62 -14.95 -13.89
C LYS A 123 0.10 -15.10 -13.88
N LYS A 124 -0.58 -14.44 -12.94
CA LYS A 124 -2.05 -14.45 -12.83
C LYS A 124 -2.74 -13.93 -14.09
N PHE A 125 -2.19 -12.89 -14.70
CA PHE A 125 -2.73 -12.35 -15.95
C PHE A 125 -2.58 -13.34 -17.11
N ALA A 126 -1.40 -13.94 -17.28
CA ALA A 126 -1.12 -14.93 -18.31
C ALA A 126 -2.02 -16.17 -18.19
N ILE A 127 -2.15 -16.74 -16.99
CA ILE A 127 -3.01 -17.90 -16.72
C ILE A 127 -4.48 -17.57 -16.98
N LYS A 128 -4.97 -16.43 -16.49
CA LYS A 128 -6.38 -16.04 -16.71
C LYS A 128 -6.72 -15.85 -18.20
N GLY A 129 -5.75 -15.37 -18.99
CA GLY A 129 -5.88 -15.17 -20.42
C GLY A 129 -5.44 -16.35 -21.29
N ALA A 130 -5.13 -17.50 -20.68
CA ALA A 130 -4.59 -18.68 -21.34
C ALA A 130 -5.52 -19.24 -22.43
N ALA A 131 -4.95 -20.05 -23.33
CA ALA A 131 -5.66 -20.60 -24.49
C ALA A 131 -6.88 -21.46 -24.13
N ASP A 132 -6.82 -22.15 -22.98
CA ASP A 132 -7.85 -23.03 -22.43
C ASP A 132 -8.71 -22.37 -21.35
N SER A 133 -8.55 -21.06 -21.11
CA SER A 133 -9.35 -20.36 -20.12
C SER A 133 -10.80 -20.16 -20.60
N GLU A 134 -11.74 -19.95 -19.68
CA GLU A 134 -13.15 -19.68 -20.04
C GLU A 134 -13.30 -18.42 -20.91
N HIS A 135 -12.37 -17.47 -20.76
CA HIS A 135 -12.33 -16.21 -21.49
C HIS A 135 -10.92 -15.98 -22.03
N PRO A 136 -10.52 -16.73 -23.08
CA PRO A 136 -9.21 -16.64 -23.68
C PRO A 136 -9.00 -15.22 -24.24
N MET A 137 -7.81 -14.62 -24.06
CA MET A 137 -7.55 -13.27 -24.57
C MET A 137 -7.30 -13.25 -26.07
N THR A 138 -8.36 -13.13 -26.87
CA THR A 138 -8.27 -13.14 -28.34
C THR A 138 -7.59 -11.93 -28.97
N CYS A 139 -7.21 -10.91 -28.18
CA CYS A 139 -6.46 -9.74 -28.63
C CYS A 139 -5.43 -9.37 -27.54
N GLY A 140 -4.16 -9.71 -27.79
CA GLY A 140 -3.01 -9.32 -26.96
C GLY A 140 -2.62 -7.87 -27.17
#